data_AF-A0A367AC65-F1
#
_entry.id   AF-A0A367AC65-F1
#
_cell.length_a   1.000
_cell.length_b   1.000
_cell.length_c   1.000
_cell.angle_alpha   90.00
_cell.angle_beta   90.00
_cell.angle_gamma   90.00
#
_symmetry.space_group_name_H-M   'P 1'
#
loop_
_entity.id
_entity.type
_entity.pdbx_description
1 polymer ?
#
loop_
_entity_poly.entity_id
_entity_poly.type
_entity_poly.pdbx_seq_one_letter_code
_entity_poly.pdbx_strand_id
1 'polypeptide(L)'
;MSTAGSSAGTGAGEGSGQKHAAGAFDVRSVIAALIGFYGVVLVIVGLVDADDEALAKTDGFNANLWVGVGMIVFALAFVLWSRLRPIVVAPSADDDGAPGH
;
A
#
# COMPACT_ATOMS: atom_id res chain seq x y z
N MET A 1 58.82 19.52 -29.31
CA MET A 1 58.16 18.23 -29.02
C MET A 1 56.69 18.52 -28.75
N SER A 2 55.83 18.11 -29.68
CA SER A 2 54.37 18.20 -29.57
C SER A 2 53.87 16.81 -29.23
N THR A 3 53.17 16.67 -28.11
CA THR A 3 52.25 15.54 -27.89
C THR A 3 51.04 16.07 -27.15
N ALA A 4 49.99 16.28 -27.94
CA ALA A 4 48.62 16.34 -27.48
C ALA A 4 48.27 15.08 -26.68
N GLY A 5 47.53 15.29 -25.59
CA GLY A 5 46.94 14.23 -24.77
C GLY A 5 45.63 14.72 -24.17
N SER A 6 44.77 15.32 -25.00
CA SER A 6 43.37 15.49 -24.68
C SER A 6 42.64 14.22 -25.10
N SER A 7 42.33 13.36 -24.13
CA SER A 7 41.37 12.26 -24.24
C SER A 7 40.50 12.34 -22.99
N ALA A 8 39.33 12.96 -23.10
CA ALA A 8 38.08 12.25 -23.38
C ALA A 8 37.79 11.22 -22.27
N GLY A 9 36.99 11.66 -21.32
CA GLY A 9 36.46 10.86 -20.23
C GLY A 9 35.33 11.61 -19.53
N THR A 10 34.40 12.19 -20.30
CA THR A 10 33.10 12.62 -19.80
C THR A 10 32.36 11.36 -19.36
N GLY A 11 32.54 10.97 -18.10
CA GLY A 11 31.64 10.06 -17.43
C GLY A 11 30.33 10.78 -17.16
N ALA A 12 29.46 10.84 -18.17
CA ALA A 12 28.02 10.89 -17.94
C ALA A 12 27.71 9.78 -16.91
N GLY A 13 27.20 10.08 -15.72
CA GLY A 13 25.94 10.78 -15.58
C GLY A 13 24.81 9.83 -15.95
N GLU A 14 24.80 8.59 -15.42
CA GLU A 14 23.64 7.70 -15.47
C GLU A 14 23.77 6.56 -14.44
N GLY A 15 23.98 6.95 -13.17
CA GLY A 15 23.52 6.10 -12.07
C GLY A 15 22.00 6.11 -12.13
N SER A 16 21.42 5.16 -12.85
CA SER A 16 19.99 4.93 -12.91
C SER A 16 19.48 4.87 -11.47
N GLY A 17 18.86 5.96 -11.01
CA GLY A 17 18.19 6.02 -9.72
C GLY A 17 17.17 4.91 -9.72
N GLN A 18 17.54 3.77 -9.12
CA GLN A 18 16.62 2.69 -8.84
C GLN A 18 15.54 3.33 -7.99
N LYS A 19 14.38 3.58 -8.60
CA LYS A 19 13.16 3.97 -7.92
C LYS A 19 12.78 2.80 -7.03
N HIS A 20 13.46 2.66 -5.90
CA HIS A 20 13.04 1.77 -4.85
C HIS A 20 11.75 2.36 -4.34
N ALA A 21 10.64 1.71 -4.68
CA ALA A 21 9.36 1.98 -4.06
C ALA A 21 9.54 1.70 -2.57
N ALA A 22 9.88 2.73 -1.81
CA ALA A 22 9.88 2.62 -0.37
C ALA A 22 8.44 2.32 0.04
N GLY A 23 8.27 1.23 0.78
CA GLY A 23 6.98 0.89 1.37
C GLY A 23 6.23 -0.19 0.60
N ALA A 24 6.84 -1.37 0.48
CA ALA A 24 6.05 -2.60 0.44
C ALA A 24 5.15 -2.76 1.70
N PHE A 25 5.37 -1.94 2.74
CA PHE A 25 4.59 -1.84 3.97
C PHE A 25 4.16 -0.38 4.25
N ASP A 26 3.23 0.20 3.47
CA ASP A 26 2.47 1.39 3.88
C ASP A 26 1.44 0.98 4.94
N VAL A 27 1.35 1.74 6.05
CA VAL A 27 0.34 1.59 7.10
C VAL A 27 -1.08 1.56 6.53
N ARG A 28 -1.34 2.25 5.41
CA ARG A 28 -2.63 2.23 4.72
C ARG A 28 -2.99 0.85 4.18
N SER A 29 -2.02 0.17 3.58
CA SER A 29 -2.20 -1.18 3.06
C SER A 29 -2.39 -2.18 4.20
N VAL A 30 -1.67 -2.01 5.32
CA VAL A 30 -1.85 -2.85 6.52
C VAL A 30 -3.24 -2.66 7.13
N ILE A 31 -3.67 -1.42 7.37
CA ILE A 31 -5.00 -1.13 7.93
C ILE A 31 -6.10 -1.66 7.01
N ALA A 32 -5.99 -1.46 5.70
CA ALA A 32 -6.96 -1.95 4.73
C ALA A 32 -7.06 -3.49 4.74
N ALA A 33 -5.93 -4.20 4.83
CA ALA A 33 -5.91 -5.65 4.92
C ALA A 33 -6.57 -6.16 6.20
N LEU A 34 -6.29 -5.52 7.35
CA LEU A 34 -6.89 -5.89 8.64
C LEU A 34 -8.41 -5.67 8.65
N ILE A 35 -8.86 -4.50 8.16
CA ILE A 35 -10.29 -4.16 8.03
C ILE A 35 -10.97 -5.15 7.08
N GLY A 36 -10.37 -5.43 5.92
CA GLY A 36 -10.90 -6.37 4.94
C GLY A 36 -11.01 -7.79 5.51
N PHE A 37 -9.98 -8.27 6.20
CA PHE A 37 -9.98 -9.58 6.85
C PHE A 37 -11.10 -9.70 7.88
N TYR A 38 -11.26 -8.70 8.76
CA TYR A 38 -12.34 -8.70 9.73
C TYR A 38 -13.73 -8.64 9.06
N GLY A 39 -13.87 -7.85 7.99
CA GLY A 39 -15.10 -7.81 7.18
C GLY A 39 -15.47 -9.18 6.60
N VAL A 40 -14.48 -9.95 6.11
CA VAL A 40 -14.70 -11.33 5.64
C VAL A 40 -15.17 -12.23 6.78
N VAL A 41 -14.58 -12.12 7.97
CA VAL A 41 -15.03 -12.87 9.15
C VAL A 41 -16.48 -12.53 9.48
N LEU A 42 -16.88 -11.26 9.47
CA LEU A 42 -18.26 -10.85 9.73
C LEU A 42 -19.25 -11.33 8.67
N VAL A 43 -18.85 -11.38 7.39
CA VAL A 43 -19.69 -11.99 6.35
C VAL A 43 -19.88 -13.48 6.62
N ILE A 44 -18.82 -14.21 6.95
CA ILE A 44 -18.93 -15.65 7.26
C ILE A 44 -19.83 -15.88 8.47
N VAL A 45 -19.62 -15.14 9.56
CA VAL A 45 -20.47 -15.24 10.76
C VAL A 45 -21.91 -14.90 10.41
N GLY A 46 -22.14 -13.79 9.68
CA GLY A 46 -23.49 -13.41 9.29
C GLY A 46 -24.18 -14.43 8.37
N LEU A 47 -23.45 -15.16 7.54
CA LEU A 47 -24.00 -16.22 6.69
C LEU A 47 -24.31 -17.50 7.49
N VAL A 48 -23.48 -17.83 8.48
CA VAL A 48 -23.65 -19.02 9.33
C VAL A 48 -24.73 -18.81 10.39
N ASP A 49 -24.81 -17.61 10.95
CA ASP A 49 -25.76 -17.21 12.00
C ASP A 49 -27.11 -16.73 11.39
N ALA A 50 -27.36 -17.06 10.12
CA ALA A 50 -28.59 -16.74 9.39
C ALA A 50 -29.74 -17.71 9.72
N ASP A 51 -29.87 -18.11 10.98
CA ASP A 51 -30.98 -18.95 11.44
C ASP A 51 -32.29 -18.15 11.42
N ASP A 52 -33.35 -18.75 10.86
CA ASP A 52 -34.66 -18.10 10.67
C ASP A 52 -35.26 -17.55 11.97
N GLU A 53 -34.96 -18.16 13.11
CA GLU A 53 -35.44 -17.73 14.43
C GLU A 53 -34.73 -16.46 14.95
N ALA A 54 -33.48 -16.23 14.54
CA ALA A 54 -32.74 -15.00 14.81
C ALA A 54 -33.18 -13.88 13.86
N LEU A 55 -33.40 -14.18 12.58
CA LEU A 55 -33.88 -13.23 11.57
C LEU A 55 -35.34 -12.79 11.80
N ALA A 56 -36.18 -13.64 12.40
CA ALA A 56 -37.55 -13.30 12.76
C ALA A 56 -37.65 -12.16 13.79
N LYS A 57 -36.62 -11.96 14.62
CA LYS A 57 -36.56 -10.87 15.61
C LYS A 57 -36.01 -9.57 15.03
N THR A 58 -35.36 -9.63 13.87
CA THR A 58 -34.72 -8.47 13.22
C THR A 58 -35.37 -8.10 11.89
N ASP A 59 -36.55 -8.66 11.59
CA ASP A 59 -37.28 -8.44 10.34
C ASP A 59 -36.41 -8.79 9.10
N GLY A 60 -35.59 -9.84 9.24
CA GLY A 60 -34.63 -10.27 8.21
C GLY A 60 -33.32 -9.47 8.14
N PHE A 61 -33.11 -8.49 9.03
CA PHE A 61 -31.90 -7.66 9.01
C PHE A 61 -30.75 -8.32 9.78
N ASN A 62 -29.78 -8.88 9.07
CA ASN A 62 -28.55 -9.42 9.66
C ASN A 62 -27.45 -8.34 9.72
N ALA A 63 -27.25 -7.76 10.90
CA ALA A 63 -26.29 -6.66 11.08
C ALA A 63 -24.84 -7.08 10.76
N ASN A 64 -24.43 -8.30 11.11
CA ASN A 64 -23.08 -8.79 10.82
C ASN A 64 -22.82 -8.87 9.31
N LEU A 65 -23.79 -9.33 8.52
CA LEU A 65 -23.68 -9.33 7.06
C LEU A 65 -23.53 -7.93 6.49
N TRP A 66 -24.40 -7.00 6.88
CA TRP A 66 -24.36 -5.63 6.35
C TRP A 66 -23.07 -4.89 6.73
N VAL A 67 -22.63 -5.02 7.99
CA VAL A 67 -21.36 -4.43 8.43
C VAL A 67 -20.18 -5.09 7.72
N GLY A 68 -20.16 -6.42 7.61
CA GLY A 68 -19.11 -7.16 6.90
C GLY A 68 -18.99 -6.74 5.43
N VAL A 69 -20.12 -6.67 4.71
CA VAL A 69 -20.16 -6.20 3.32
C VAL A 69 -19.66 -4.75 3.21
N GLY A 70 -20.10 -3.85 4.09
CA GLY A 70 -19.63 -2.46 4.12
C GLY A 70 -18.11 -2.36 4.32
N MET A 71 -17.55 -3.15 5.25
CA MET A 71 -16.11 -3.19 5.51
C MET A 71 -15.32 -3.74 4.32
N ILE A 72 -15.82 -4.75 3.61
CA ILE A 72 -15.18 -5.28 2.40
C ILE A 72 -15.15 -4.24 1.29
N VAL A 73 -16.28 -3.56 1.02
CA VAL A 73 -16.35 -2.50 0.01
C VAL A 73 -15.37 -1.36 0.34
N PHE A 74 -15.32 -0.94 1.60
CA PHE A 74 -14.39 0.08 2.05
C PHE A 74 -12.92 -0.35 1.91
N ALA A 75 -12.59 -1.60 2.29
CA ALA A 75 -11.24 -2.14 2.15
C ALA A 75 -10.80 -2.18 0.68
N LEU A 76 -11.68 -2.62 -0.24
CA LEU A 76 -11.40 -2.63 -1.68
C LEU A 76 -11.15 -1.22 -2.23
N ALA A 77 -11.95 -0.23 -1.81
CA ALA A 77 -11.75 1.16 -2.18
C ALA A 77 -10.39 1.68 -1.68
N PHE A 78 -10.00 1.33 -0.46
CA PHE A 78 -8.72 1.73 0.13
C PHE A 78 -7.51 1.08 -0.56
N VAL A 79 -7.61 -0.20 -0.91
CA VAL A 79 -6.58 -0.92 -1.68
C VAL A 79 -6.44 -0.30 -3.07
N LEU A 80 -7.55 -0.03 -3.76
CA LEU A 80 -7.53 0.61 -5.07
C LEU A 80 -6.89 2.00 -5.01
N TRP A 81 -7.26 2.80 -4.01
CA TRP A 81 -6.69 4.14 -3.79
C TRP A 81 -5.19 4.09 -3.47
N SER A 82 -4.77 3.15 -2.61
CA SER A 82 -3.36 2.92 -2.26
C SER A 82 -2.53 2.58 -3.51
N ARG A 83 -3.06 1.75 -4.41
CA ARG A 83 -2.41 1.43 -5.69
C ARG A 83 -2.36 2.63 -6.66
N LEU A 84 -3.39 3.48 -6.66
CA LEU A 84 -3.46 4.67 -7.53
C LEU A 84 -2.55 5.81 -7.06
N ARG A 85 -2.22 5.89 -5.77
CA ARG A 85 -1.31 6.89 -5.20
C ARG A 85 -0.15 6.22 -4.44
N PRO A 86 0.81 5.58 -5.14
CA PRO A 86 1.99 5.02 -4.51
C PRO A 86 2.85 6.14 -3.91
N ILE A 87 3.30 5.98 -2.67
CA ILE A 87 4.24 6.89 -2.02
C ILE A 87 5.63 6.53 -2.55
N VAL A 88 6.23 7.42 -3.34
CA VAL A 88 7.61 7.26 -3.80
C VAL A 88 8.50 8.04 -2.85
N VAL A 89 9.27 7.35 -2.01
CA VAL A 89 10.34 7.99 -1.24
C VAL A 89 11.56 8.07 -2.17
N ALA A 90 12.02 9.30 -2.44
CA ALA A 90 13.29 9.49 -3.13
C ALA A 90 14.44 8.99 -2.24
N PRO A 91 15.45 8.31 -2.78
CA PRO A 91 16.64 8.00 -2.00
C PRO A 91 17.21 9.30 -1.44
N SER A 92 17.39 9.37 -0.13
CA SER A 92 18.08 10.50 0.52
C SER A 92 19.47 10.62 -0.08
N ALA A 93 19.78 11.76 -0.68
CA ALA A 93 21.13 12.11 -1.14
C ALA A 93 21.98 12.64 0.03
N ASP A 94 21.89 11.98 1.19
CA ASP A 94 22.61 12.35 2.40
C ASP A 94 23.71 11.32 2.67
N ASP A 95 24.65 11.18 1.74
CA ASP A 95 25.94 10.54 2.02
C ASP A 95 27.05 10.94 1.02
N ASP A 96 26.94 12.10 0.37
CA ASP A 96 28.02 12.66 -0.46
C ASP A 96 28.59 13.95 0.17
N GLY A 97 29.55 13.75 1.07
CA GLY A 97 30.72 14.64 1.18
C GLY A 97 30.57 15.95 1.96
N ALA A 98 30.78 15.90 3.27
CA ALA A 98 31.39 17.01 4.00
C ALA A 98 32.77 16.62 4.56
N PRO A 99 33.87 16.87 3.83
CA PRO A 99 35.17 17.12 4.44
C PRO A 99 35.33 18.64 4.65
N GLY A 100 35.27 19.10 5.90
CA GLY A 100 35.62 20.47 6.31
C GLY A 100 34.82 20.87 7.56
N HIS A 101 35.40 21.19 8.71
CA HIS A 101 36.74 21.69 9.05
C HIS A 101 37.31 21.00 10.30
#